data_AF-A0A442K9Q8-F1
#
_entry.id   AF-A0A442K9Q8-F1
#
_cell.length_a   1.000
_cell.length_b   1.000
_cell.length_c   1.000
_cell.angle_alpha   90.00
_cell.angle_beta   90.00
_cell.angle_gamma   90.00
#
_symmetry.space_group_name_H-M   'P 1'
#
loop_
_entity.id
_entity.type
_entity.pdbx_description
1 polymer ?
#
loop_
_entity_poly.entity_id
_entity_poly.type
_entity_poly.pdbx_seq_one_letter_code
_entity_poly.pdbx_strand_id
1 'polypeptide(L)'
;MYGVAFALFRLLLGRFLSGVPLNVMSGAATLALFWTISQPGLTWARGMLASLKEPDIQSSAPIALKGDILLARPFDGRCDALCAALLKTPGVTSVRVRTLRGHSNTYRVVPDSTPGKRSTVIGHGLLEERRYNASDPLAPQRALEAEWNLMMSEGKALLQSDDAPEPDFTIAIEDGPAVPDAKPRSGRVGWSLEPSAPHRKALTITDAGEQVLLRQSILSIFAPAAPLLIGTSGGIENFRFGWARRRLGDGRMYAEVPVNRLLLDHTSVSRGVNMEVAKTRTREELARALEDPRKPMSDPAFALANQWMDSFRANDQPLGESDRRLLVRILEDPRVRSSDGLWAIIKQVDGDSADLRRLAARRYLAATDKKEARHWINALAGLPVGAYADPLPEERAILADPAVSRFATGLIKRQGDRGVDAVPDLLRLLREYSVYDPGKYGFSDLTAATDAVRSGFRRIGPAASFARPEIEQLLASLGLEYRYKTLGQEEWDTLLVVLGKSVETLTKPENRSGTDARYRERVAQRAAKPYDPRRD
;
A
#
# COMPACT_ATOMS: atom_id res chain seq x y z
N MET A 1 28.81 10.80 38.46
CA MET A 1 27.93 11.68 39.26
C MET A 1 27.37 10.98 40.50
N TYR A 2 26.58 9.91 40.37
CA TYR A 2 26.11 9.15 41.55
C TYR A 2 27.23 8.72 42.50
N GLY A 3 28.34 8.19 41.98
CA GLY A 3 29.51 7.84 42.80
C GLY A 3 30.19 9.04 43.46
N VAL A 4 30.18 10.21 42.82
CA VAL A 4 30.75 11.45 43.39
C VAL A 4 29.87 11.94 44.54
N ALA A 5 28.56 12.00 44.34
CA ALA A 5 27.61 12.36 45.40
C ALA A 5 27.68 11.38 46.58
N PHE A 6 27.75 10.07 46.31
CA PHE A 6 27.93 9.06 47.34
C PHE A 6 29.23 9.26 48.13
N ALA A 7 30.35 9.50 47.47
CA ALA A 7 31.63 9.76 48.11
C ALA A 7 31.59 11.04 48.98
N LEU A 8 30.94 12.10 48.50
CA LEU A 8 30.75 13.35 49.25
C LEU A 8 29.88 13.13 50.50
N PHE A 9 28.73 12.45 50.39
CA PHE A 9 27.91 12.14 51.54
C PHE A 9 28.62 11.21 52.52
N ARG A 10 29.39 10.24 52.03
CA ARG A 10 30.20 9.36 52.88
C ARG A 10 31.28 10.12 53.64
N LEU A 11 31.91 11.12 53.02
CA LEU A 11 32.89 11.98 53.68
C LEU A 11 32.24 12.90 54.73
N LEU A 12 31.07 13.46 54.44
CA LEU A 12 30.33 14.33 55.37
C LEU A 12 29.76 13.55 56.56
N LEU A 13 29.11 12.40 56.30
CA LEU A 13 28.50 11.55 57.32
C LEU A 13 29.52 10.69 58.07
N GLY A 14 30.71 10.46 57.50
CA GLY A 14 31.79 9.69 58.13
C GLY A 14 32.34 10.31 59.41
N ARG A 15 31.99 11.57 59.69
CA ARG A 15 32.25 12.24 60.98
C ARG A 15 31.35 11.76 62.11
N PHE A 16 30.22 11.13 61.78
CA PHE A 16 29.16 10.75 62.73
C PHE A 16 28.83 9.25 62.69
N LEU A 17 29.04 8.60 61.54
CA LEU A 17 28.70 7.20 61.29
C LEU A 17 29.92 6.44 60.77
N SER A 18 29.99 5.14 61.03
CA SER A 18 31.03 4.25 60.49
C SER A 18 30.41 2.94 59.97
N GLY A 19 31.20 2.13 59.26
CA GLY A 19 30.81 0.79 58.81
C GLY A 19 29.58 0.77 57.88
N VAL A 20 28.68 -0.18 58.12
CA VAL A 20 27.47 -0.40 57.29
C VAL A 20 26.49 0.79 57.34
N PRO A 21 26.15 1.36 58.51
CA PRO A 21 25.25 2.52 58.60
C PRO A 21 25.70 3.71 57.75
N LEU A 22 27.01 3.98 57.70
CA LEU A 22 27.57 5.04 56.87
C LEU A 22 27.25 4.85 55.38
N ASN A 23 27.42 3.63 54.87
CA ASN A 23 27.15 3.31 53.46
C ASN A 23 25.66 3.42 53.13
N VAL A 24 24.79 2.91 54.01
CA VAL A 24 23.34 2.97 53.82
C VAL A 24 22.86 4.42 53.80
N MET A 25 23.26 5.23 54.78
CA MET A 25 22.84 6.64 54.86
C MET A 25 23.40 7.48 53.71
N SER A 26 24.63 7.22 53.27
CA SER A 26 25.22 7.89 52.10
C SER A 26 24.49 7.51 50.80
N GLY A 27 24.08 6.25 50.65
CA GLY A 27 23.26 5.78 49.54
C GLY A 27 21.88 6.43 49.52
N ALA A 28 21.20 6.46 50.67
CA ALA A 28 19.90 7.11 50.84
C ALA A 28 19.97 8.62 50.55
N ALA A 29 20.98 9.32 51.08
CA ALA A 29 21.19 10.74 50.81
C ALA A 29 21.47 11.01 49.31
N THR A 30 22.22 10.13 48.66
CA THR A 30 22.46 10.20 47.20
C THR A 30 21.15 10.05 46.43
N LEU A 31 20.33 9.04 46.73
CA LEU A 31 19.04 8.85 46.08
C LEU A 31 18.10 10.04 46.34
N ALA A 32 18.05 10.54 47.57
CA ALA A 32 17.27 11.71 47.94
C ALA A 32 17.69 12.95 47.13
N LEU A 33 19.00 13.20 46.95
CA LEU A 33 19.50 14.31 46.15
C LEU A 33 19.05 14.22 44.68
N PHE A 34 19.23 13.06 44.03
CA PHE A 34 18.81 12.90 42.63
C PHE A 34 17.28 12.85 42.47
N TRP A 35 16.54 12.54 43.53
CA TRP A 35 15.10 12.70 43.58
C TRP A 35 14.70 14.17 43.70
N THR A 36 15.34 14.95 44.58
CA THR A 36 14.99 16.37 44.83
C THR A 36 15.35 17.28 43.66
N ILE A 37 16.52 17.08 43.02
CA ILE A 37 16.96 17.90 41.87
C ILE A 37 15.95 17.86 40.70
N SER A 38 15.24 16.74 40.51
CA SER A 38 14.25 16.60 39.44
C SER A 38 12.87 17.18 39.78
N GLN A 39 12.57 17.48 41.04
CA GLN A 39 11.23 17.92 41.45
C GLN A 39 10.80 19.26 40.84
N PRO A 40 11.63 20.32 40.78
CA PRO A 40 11.22 21.59 40.18
C PRO A 40 10.76 21.46 38.72
N GLY A 41 11.47 20.66 37.92
CA GLY A 41 11.07 20.40 36.53
C GLY A 41 9.77 19.60 36.43
N LEU A 42 9.56 18.64 37.34
CA LEU A 42 8.32 17.84 37.41
C LEU A 42 7.10 18.66 37.86
N THR A 43 7.25 19.51 38.87
CA THR A 43 6.16 20.36 39.35
C THR A 43 5.78 21.40 38.30
N TRP A 44 6.77 22.01 37.65
CA TRP A 44 6.53 22.94 36.54
C TRP A 44 5.79 22.25 35.39
N ALA A 45 6.23 21.06 34.97
CA ALA A 45 5.58 20.30 33.90
C ALA A 45 4.11 19.95 34.21
N ARG A 46 3.82 19.56 35.45
CA ARG A 46 2.44 19.29 35.91
C ARG A 46 1.59 20.56 35.90
N GLY A 47 2.15 21.69 36.36
CA GLY A 47 1.48 22.98 36.33
C GLY A 47 1.12 23.41 34.91
N MET A 48 2.06 23.27 33.96
CA MET A 48 1.82 23.59 32.54
C MET A 48 0.75 22.70 31.90
N LEU A 49 0.75 21.40 32.20
CA LEU A 49 -0.30 20.51 31.70
C LEU A 49 -1.66 20.90 32.27
N ALA A 50 -1.73 21.19 33.57
CA ALA A 50 -2.97 21.59 34.23
C ALA A 50 -3.52 22.91 33.68
N SER A 51 -2.66 23.89 33.38
CA SER A 51 -3.08 25.18 32.81
C SER A 51 -3.57 25.10 31.37
N LEU A 52 -3.16 24.07 30.61
CA LEU A 52 -3.54 23.88 29.21
C LEU A 52 -4.72 22.91 29.03
N LYS A 53 -5.15 22.24 30.11
CA LYS A 53 -6.18 21.23 30.03
C LYS A 53 -7.56 21.88 29.86
N GLU A 54 -8.13 21.69 28.68
CA GLU A 54 -9.52 21.99 28.41
C GLU A 54 -10.38 20.74 28.63
N PRO A 55 -11.63 20.88 29.09
CA PRO A 55 -12.53 19.74 29.21
C PRO A 55 -12.89 19.21 27.82
N ASP A 56 -12.92 17.88 27.69
CA ASP A 56 -13.47 17.23 26.51
C ASP A 56 -14.98 17.51 26.44
N ILE A 57 -15.47 17.76 25.23
CA ILE A 57 -16.89 18.02 24.94
C ILE A 57 -17.35 16.94 23.99
N GLN A 58 -18.35 16.17 24.40
CA GLN A 58 -19.01 15.18 23.54
C GLN A 58 -20.37 15.70 23.13
N SER A 59 -20.69 15.56 21.85
CA SER A 59 -22.04 15.86 21.36
C SER A 59 -23.00 14.75 21.79
N SER A 60 -24.16 15.12 22.33
CA SER A 60 -25.22 14.19 22.73
C SER A 60 -26.00 13.62 21.53
N ALA A 61 -25.88 14.25 20.37
CA ALA A 61 -26.46 13.81 19.11
C ALA A 61 -25.46 13.99 17.95
N PRO A 62 -25.58 13.26 16.83
CA PRO A 62 -24.72 13.47 15.67
C PRO A 62 -24.82 14.92 15.15
N ILE A 63 -23.68 15.58 14.99
CA ILE A 63 -23.55 16.94 14.44
C ILE A 63 -23.86 16.88 12.94
N ALA A 64 -24.93 17.55 12.52
CA ALA A 64 -25.33 17.62 11.11
C ALA A 64 -24.44 18.64 10.35
N LEU A 65 -23.33 18.15 9.79
CA LEU A 65 -22.41 18.92 8.96
C LEU A 65 -23.11 19.31 7.64
N LYS A 66 -23.12 20.61 7.35
CA LYS A 66 -23.72 21.21 6.15
C LYS A 66 -23.02 22.53 5.82
N GLY A 67 -23.24 23.05 4.62
CA GLY A 67 -22.70 24.33 4.18
C GLY A 67 -21.20 24.27 3.89
N ASP A 68 -20.48 25.34 4.19
CA ASP A 68 -19.06 25.48 3.91
C ASP A 68 -18.21 25.05 5.12
N ILE A 69 -17.30 24.10 4.92
CA ILE A 69 -16.49 23.52 6.01
C ILE A 69 -15.04 23.94 5.88
N LEU A 70 -14.44 24.43 6.97
CA LEU A 70 -13.02 24.68 7.09
C LEU A 70 -12.31 23.50 7.78
N LEU A 71 -11.37 22.88 7.08
CA LEU A 71 -10.39 21.94 7.66
C LEU A 71 -9.12 22.69 8.07
N ALA A 72 -8.85 22.75 9.37
CA ALA A 72 -7.73 23.50 9.95
C ALA A 72 -6.62 22.59 10.51
N ARG A 73 -5.52 22.48 9.74
CA ARG A 73 -4.21 21.80 9.96
C ARG A 73 -4.27 20.30 10.39
N PRO A 74 -3.15 19.54 10.31
CA PRO A 74 -1.99 19.68 9.42
C PRO A 74 -2.27 18.92 8.10
N PHE A 75 -2.70 19.63 7.05
CA PHE A 75 -2.91 19.03 5.74
C PHE A 75 -1.91 19.58 4.72
N ASP A 76 -1.53 18.76 3.75
CA ASP A 76 -0.65 19.15 2.62
C ASP A 76 -1.32 20.12 1.62
N GLY A 77 -2.53 20.59 1.91
CA GLY A 77 -3.30 21.52 1.08
C GLY A 77 -4.07 20.90 -0.07
N ARG A 78 -3.98 19.57 -0.22
CA ARG A 78 -4.70 18.78 -1.22
C ARG A 78 -5.96 18.17 -0.58
N CYS A 79 -6.97 17.88 -1.40
CA CYS A 79 -8.16 17.20 -0.90
C CYS A 79 -7.82 15.74 -0.62
N ASP A 80 -7.73 15.39 0.66
CA ASP A 80 -7.43 14.06 1.17
C ASP A 80 -8.72 13.26 1.43
N ALA A 81 -8.59 12.10 2.09
CA ALA A 81 -9.70 11.23 2.46
C ALA A 81 -10.80 11.92 3.30
N LEU A 82 -10.42 12.80 4.23
CA LEU A 82 -11.37 13.53 5.06
C LEU A 82 -12.11 14.60 4.24
N CYS A 83 -11.37 15.39 3.46
CA CYS A 83 -11.96 16.35 2.52
C CYS A 83 -12.95 15.66 1.57
N ALA A 84 -12.60 14.49 1.05
CA ALA A 84 -13.46 13.70 0.18
C ALA A 84 -14.76 13.25 0.86
N ALA A 85 -14.67 12.73 2.09
CA ALA A 85 -15.83 12.28 2.84
C ALA A 85 -16.78 13.45 3.14
N LEU A 86 -16.25 14.62 3.46
CA LEU A 86 -17.03 15.83 3.70
C LEU A 86 -17.72 16.32 2.42
N LEU A 87 -17.03 16.35 1.28
CA LEU A 87 -17.64 16.72 -0.01
C LEU A 87 -18.76 15.79 -0.45
N LYS A 88 -18.73 14.53 -0.02
CA LYS A 88 -19.80 13.55 -0.25
C LYS A 88 -20.93 13.63 0.77
N THR A 89 -20.77 14.41 1.84
CA THR A 89 -21.77 14.51 2.90
C THR A 89 -22.95 15.36 2.40
N PRO A 90 -24.18 14.85 2.44
CA PRO A 90 -25.35 15.60 1.99
C PRO A 90 -25.46 16.95 2.69
N GLY A 91 -25.64 18.02 1.91
CA GLY A 91 -25.77 19.39 2.43
C GLY A 91 -24.44 20.15 2.57
N VAL A 92 -23.28 19.52 2.41
CA VAL A 92 -21.98 20.21 2.33
C VAL A 92 -21.82 20.83 0.94
N THR A 93 -21.48 22.12 0.91
CA THR A 93 -21.35 22.93 -0.32
C THR A 93 -19.89 23.02 -0.77
N SER A 94 -18.98 23.25 0.17
CA SER A 94 -17.55 23.28 -0.10
C SER A 94 -16.71 22.86 1.10
N VAL A 95 -15.48 22.44 0.82
CA VAL A 95 -14.48 22.12 1.84
C VAL A 95 -13.21 22.92 1.58
N ARG A 96 -12.87 23.79 2.52
CA ARG A 96 -11.65 24.61 2.49
C ARG A 96 -10.57 23.94 3.33
N VAL A 97 -9.47 23.57 2.69
CA VAL A 97 -8.34 22.90 3.33
C VAL A 97 -7.23 23.92 3.59
N ARG A 98 -6.92 24.20 4.86
CA ARG A 98 -5.85 25.11 5.26
C ARG A 98 -4.52 24.35 5.44
N THR A 99 -3.51 24.77 4.70
CA THR A 99 -2.14 24.24 4.75
C THR A 99 -1.40 24.67 6.01
N LEU A 100 -0.29 23.97 6.30
CA LEU A 100 0.68 24.36 7.32
C LEU A 100 1.24 25.78 7.13
N ARG A 101 1.32 26.28 5.88
CA ARG A 101 1.86 27.60 5.54
C ARG A 101 0.82 28.72 5.53
N GLY A 102 -0.43 28.43 5.91
CA GLY A 102 -1.52 29.40 5.95
C GLY A 102 -2.27 29.58 4.64
N HIS A 103 -1.79 29.04 3.52
CA HIS A 103 -2.56 28.98 2.27
C HIS A 103 -3.76 28.05 2.42
N SER A 104 -4.88 28.38 1.78
CA SER A 104 -6.07 27.53 1.77
C SER A 104 -6.57 27.33 0.36
N ASN A 105 -7.00 26.11 0.04
CA ASN A 105 -7.69 25.78 -1.20
C ASN A 105 -9.10 25.33 -0.86
N THR A 106 -10.08 25.83 -1.62
CA THR A 106 -11.48 25.43 -1.48
C THR A 106 -11.86 24.48 -2.59
N TYR A 107 -12.43 23.34 -2.18
CA TYR A 107 -12.86 22.27 -3.06
C TYR A 107 -14.39 22.20 -3.11
N ARG A 108 -14.93 21.97 -4.31
CA ARG A 108 -16.38 21.82 -4.55
C ARG A 108 -16.63 20.70 -5.54
N VAL A 109 -17.69 19.91 -5.31
CA VAL A 109 -18.22 18.98 -6.32
C VAL A 109 -19.31 19.70 -7.10
N VAL A 110 -19.09 19.86 -8.40
CA VAL A 110 -19.98 20.63 -9.29
C VAL A 110 -20.28 19.82 -10.56
N PRO A 111 -21.26 20.24 -11.38
CA PRO A 111 -21.38 19.70 -12.74
C PRO A 111 -20.08 19.86 -13.54
N ASP A 112 -19.72 18.88 -14.36
CA ASP A 112 -18.51 18.92 -15.20
C ASP A 112 -18.58 20.00 -16.29
N SER A 113 -19.76 20.53 -16.61
CA SER A 113 -19.87 21.71 -17.47
C SER A 113 -19.40 23.01 -16.80
N THR A 114 -19.24 23.03 -15.48
CA THR A 114 -18.85 24.25 -14.75
C THR A 114 -17.38 24.59 -14.99
N PRO A 115 -17.08 25.82 -15.48
CA PRO A 115 -15.70 26.28 -15.66
C PRO A 115 -14.92 26.36 -14.36
N GLY A 116 -13.62 26.08 -14.41
CA GLY A 116 -12.73 26.25 -13.26
C GLY A 116 -11.51 25.33 -13.29
N LYS A 117 -10.65 25.46 -12.29
CA LYS A 117 -9.46 24.61 -12.14
C LYS A 117 -9.86 23.23 -11.64
N ARG A 118 -9.74 22.22 -12.51
CA ARG A 118 -9.97 20.81 -12.16
C ARG A 118 -8.92 20.34 -11.16
N SER A 119 -9.34 19.48 -10.25
CA SER A 119 -8.47 18.87 -9.26
C SER A 119 -8.78 17.39 -9.09
N THR A 120 -7.92 16.68 -8.38
CA THR A 120 -8.08 15.27 -8.04
C THR A 120 -8.02 15.11 -6.53
N VAL A 121 -8.71 14.09 -6.04
CA VAL A 121 -8.68 13.71 -4.63
C VAL A 121 -7.57 12.69 -4.41
N ILE A 122 -6.85 12.77 -3.29
CA ILE A 122 -5.79 11.81 -2.92
C ILE A 122 -6.33 10.67 -2.05
N GLY A 123 -7.49 10.84 -1.43
CA GLY A 123 -8.17 9.77 -0.71
C GLY A 123 -9.66 9.82 -0.99
N HIS A 124 -10.35 8.69 -0.97
CA HIS A 124 -11.70 8.61 -1.53
C HIS A 124 -12.82 8.62 -0.46
N GLY A 125 -12.45 8.70 0.82
CA GLY A 125 -13.35 8.84 1.96
C GLY A 125 -12.75 8.29 3.26
N LEU A 126 -13.51 8.37 4.35
CA LEU A 126 -13.11 7.85 5.66
C LEU A 126 -13.47 6.37 5.80
N LEU A 127 -12.62 5.62 6.50
CA LEU A 127 -12.84 4.19 6.79
C LEU A 127 -13.00 3.98 8.30
N GLU A 128 -13.92 3.07 8.69
CA GLU A 128 -13.97 2.54 10.05
C GLU A 128 -12.70 1.71 10.32
N GLU A 129 -11.91 2.10 11.32
CA GLU A 129 -10.66 1.43 11.71
C GLU A 129 -10.81 -0.07 12.05
N ARG A 130 -12.04 -0.57 12.24
CA ARG A 130 -12.33 -1.93 12.73
C ARG A 130 -12.70 -2.96 11.66
N ARG A 131 -12.83 -2.59 10.38
CA ARG A 131 -13.15 -3.57 9.33
C ARG A 131 -11.90 -4.03 8.57
N TYR A 132 -10.96 -4.64 9.30
CA TYR A 132 -9.95 -5.47 8.67
C TYR A 132 -10.61 -6.77 8.22
N ASN A 133 -10.98 -6.85 6.93
CA ASN A 133 -11.15 -8.15 6.31
C ASN A 133 -9.75 -8.69 6.00
N ALA A 134 -9.28 -9.68 6.75
CA ALA A 134 -7.95 -10.27 6.58
C ALA A 134 -7.72 -10.84 5.17
N SER A 135 -8.80 -11.20 4.46
CA SER A 135 -8.72 -11.70 3.08
C SER A 135 -8.50 -10.61 2.04
N ASP A 136 -8.90 -9.36 2.31
CA ASP A 136 -8.77 -8.24 1.38
C ASP A 136 -8.78 -6.88 2.12
N PRO A 137 -7.61 -6.43 2.62
CA PRO A 137 -7.52 -5.21 3.42
C PRO A 137 -7.81 -3.92 2.63
N LEU A 138 -7.90 -3.99 1.30
CA LEU A 138 -8.09 -2.84 0.42
C LEU A 138 -9.53 -2.70 -0.11
N ALA A 139 -10.42 -3.66 0.14
CA ALA A 139 -11.79 -3.63 -0.36
C ALA A 139 -12.56 -2.34 0.02
N PRO A 140 -12.48 -1.82 1.27
CA PRO A 140 -13.16 -0.58 1.63
C PRO A 140 -12.59 0.66 0.92
N GLN A 141 -11.27 0.69 0.69
CA GLN A 141 -10.66 1.80 -0.05
C GLN A 141 -11.12 1.80 -1.51
N ARG A 142 -11.12 0.64 -2.16
CA ARG A 142 -11.59 0.50 -3.54
C ARG A 142 -13.07 0.84 -3.70
N ALA A 143 -13.89 0.56 -2.70
CA ALA A 143 -15.30 0.97 -2.63
C ALA A 143 -15.48 2.48 -2.68
N LEU A 144 -14.63 3.20 -1.94
CA LEU A 144 -14.66 4.66 -1.91
C LEU A 144 -14.17 5.24 -3.23
N GLU A 145 -13.07 4.71 -3.78
CA GLU A 145 -12.54 5.05 -5.12
C GLU A 145 -13.61 4.89 -6.19
N ALA A 146 -14.30 3.76 -6.12
CA ALA A 146 -15.42 3.39 -6.96
C ALA A 146 -16.54 4.44 -7.00
N GLU A 147 -17.02 4.85 -5.84
CA GLU A 147 -18.11 5.80 -5.74
C GLU A 147 -17.70 7.19 -6.26
N TRP A 148 -16.44 7.59 -6.05
CA TRP A 148 -15.91 8.83 -6.64
C TRP A 148 -15.83 8.77 -8.16
N ASN A 149 -15.30 7.68 -8.72
CA ASN A 149 -15.23 7.51 -10.18
C ASN A 149 -16.63 7.50 -10.80
N LEU A 150 -17.59 6.84 -10.15
CA LEU A 150 -18.98 6.82 -10.56
C LEU A 150 -19.57 8.24 -10.57
N MET A 151 -19.39 8.99 -9.49
CA MET A 151 -19.84 10.39 -9.40
C MET A 151 -19.26 11.24 -10.54
N MET A 152 -17.97 11.08 -10.86
CA MET A 152 -17.34 11.80 -11.96
C MET A 152 -17.89 11.37 -13.33
N SER A 153 -18.17 10.08 -13.52
CA SER A 153 -18.80 9.54 -14.75
C SER A 153 -20.22 10.05 -14.97
N GLU A 154 -20.95 10.33 -13.89
CA GLU A 154 -22.30 10.91 -13.89
C GLU A 154 -22.28 12.44 -14.17
N GLY A 155 -21.18 12.98 -14.68
CA GLY A 155 -21.06 14.38 -15.10
C GLY A 155 -20.78 15.34 -13.94
N LYS A 156 -20.13 14.88 -12.88
CA LYS A 156 -19.58 15.75 -11.82
C LYS A 156 -18.08 15.96 -12.02
N ALA A 157 -17.57 17.03 -11.43
CA ALA A 157 -16.16 17.34 -11.39
C ALA A 157 -15.78 17.93 -10.03
N LEU A 158 -14.53 17.70 -9.61
CA LEU A 158 -13.92 18.38 -8.48
C LEU A 158 -13.27 19.68 -8.96
N LEU A 159 -13.74 20.81 -8.46
CA LEU A 159 -13.11 22.11 -8.67
C LEU A 159 -12.28 22.52 -7.46
N GLN A 160 -11.15 23.14 -7.75
CA GLN A 160 -10.30 23.84 -6.79
C GLN A 160 -10.35 25.34 -7.07
N SER A 161 -10.50 26.14 -6.01
CA SER A 161 -10.51 27.60 -6.08
C SER A 161 -9.82 28.19 -4.86
N ASP A 162 -9.44 29.47 -4.97
CA ASP A 162 -8.91 30.26 -3.86
C ASP A 162 -10.02 31.00 -3.09
N ASP A 163 -11.29 30.75 -3.45
CA ASP A 163 -12.47 31.28 -2.76
C ASP A 163 -12.40 30.93 -1.27
N ALA A 164 -12.74 31.86 -0.40
CA ALA A 164 -12.70 31.65 1.05
C ALA A 164 -14.04 32.06 1.70
N PRO A 165 -15.14 31.34 1.43
CA PRO A 165 -16.40 31.61 2.11
C PRO A 165 -16.25 31.46 3.63
N GLU A 166 -17.07 32.20 4.37
CA GLU A 166 -17.19 32.04 5.82
C GLU A 166 -17.65 30.61 6.12
N PRO A 167 -16.94 29.89 7.00
CA PRO A 167 -17.26 28.49 7.25
C PRO A 167 -18.45 28.37 8.21
N ASP A 168 -19.43 27.55 7.85
CA ASP A 168 -20.50 27.12 8.75
C ASP A 168 -19.98 26.20 9.87
N PHE A 169 -18.90 25.46 9.57
CA PHE A 169 -18.20 24.61 10.53
C PHE A 169 -16.69 24.69 10.35
N THR A 170 -15.96 24.66 11.47
CA THR A 170 -14.51 24.46 11.46
C THR A 170 -14.16 23.15 12.16
N ILE A 171 -13.47 22.27 11.44
CA ILE A 171 -12.88 21.04 11.99
C ILE A 171 -11.38 21.28 12.11
N ALA A 172 -10.92 21.47 13.34
CA ALA A 172 -9.51 21.67 13.66
C ALA A 172 -8.88 20.36 14.15
N ILE A 173 -7.82 19.93 13.47
CA ILE A 173 -6.99 18.80 13.89
C ILE A 173 -5.61 19.35 14.25
N GLU A 174 -5.23 19.16 15.49
CA GLU A 174 -3.94 19.62 15.99
C GLU A 174 -3.04 18.42 16.27
N ASP A 175 -1.80 18.51 15.79
CA ASP A 175 -0.72 17.61 16.15
C ASP A 175 0.56 18.44 16.22
N GLY A 176 0.90 18.92 17.42
CA GLY A 176 2.05 19.81 17.57
C GLY A 176 2.22 20.45 18.94
N PRO A 177 3.08 21.47 19.06
CA PRO A 177 3.29 22.18 20.32
C PRO A 177 1.98 22.88 20.76
N ALA A 178 1.62 22.71 22.02
CA ALA A 178 0.41 23.31 22.62
C ALA A 178 0.56 24.82 22.87
N VAL A 179 1.78 25.35 22.78
CA VAL A 179 2.10 26.77 22.97
C VAL A 179 2.67 27.31 21.65
N PRO A 180 2.16 28.45 21.13
CA PRO A 180 2.70 29.09 19.95
C PRO A 180 4.21 29.34 20.06
N ASP A 181 4.93 29.20 18.94
CA ASP A 181 6.39 29.42 18.81
C ASP A 181 7.31 28.54 19.67
N ALA A 182 6.76 27.60 20.45
CA ALA A 182 7.55 26.63 21.17
C ALA A 182 8.11 25.59 20.19
N LYS A 183 9.44 25.57 20.00
CA LYS A 183 10.09 24.50 19.24
C LYS A 183 9.82 23.17 19.95
N PRO A 184 9.31 22.13 19.26
CA PRO A 184 9.11 20.83 19.88
C PRO A 184 10.47 20.27 20.30
N ARG A 185 10.79 20.37 21.59
CA ARG A 185 11.88 19.60 22.18
C ARG A 185 11.36 18.16 22.28
N SER A 186 11.75 17.32 21.33
CA SER A 186 11.48 15.87 21.37
C SER A 186 11.86 15.30 22.74
N GLY A 187 11.28 14.16 23.14
CA GLY A 187 11.67 13.41 24.34
C GLY A 187 13.12 12.88 24.36
N ARG A 188 13.97 13.33 23.42
CA ARG A 188 15.40 13.07 23.39
C ARG A 188 16.07 13.54 24.68
N VAL A 189 17.08 12.79 25.09
CA VAL A 189 17.86 13.13 26.29
C VAL A 189 18.68 14.40 26.03
N GLY A 190 18.87 15.18 27.09
CA GLY A 190 19.70 16.37 27.09
C GLY A 190 20.07 16.76 28.52
N TRP A 191 21.08 17.60 28.69
CA TRP A 191 21.59 18.00 30.02
C TRP A 191 20.76 19.11 30.69
N SER A 192 19.50 19.28 30.31
CA SER A 192 18.58 20.28 30.87
C SER A 192 17.58 19.63 31.85
N LEU A 193 17.34 20.32 32.97
CA LEU A 193 16.32 19.99 33.96
C LEU A 193 14.95 20.63 33.64
N GLU A 194 14.89 21.49 32.62
CA GLU A 194 13.63 22.07 32.16
C GLU A 194 12.76 20.99 31.51
N PRO A 195 11.43 21.09 31.60
CA PRO A 195 10.55 20.27 30.80
C PRO A 195 10.65 20.63 29.30
N SER A 196 10.16 19.74 28.44
CA SER A 196 9.97 20.04 27.02
C SER A 196 8.82 21.02 26.83
N ALA A 197 8.67 21.55 25.61
CA ALA A 197 7.40 22.16 25.22
C ALA A 197 6.27 21.12 25.37
N PRO A 198 5.09 21.51 25.89
CA PRO A 198 3.91 20.66 25.89
C PRO A 198 3.44 20.44 24.46
N HIS A 199 2.91 19.25 24.22
CA HIS A 199 2.46 18.79 22.93
C HIS A 199 0.98 18.44 23.03
N ARG A 200 0.18 18.94 22.09
CA ARG A 200 -1.26 18.71 21.99
C ARG A 200 -1.56 17.92 20.73
N LYS A 201 -2.32 16.84 20.91
CA LYS A 201 -3.08 16.22 19.84
C LYS A 201 -4.56 16.52 20.11
N ALA A 202 -5.29 17.12 19.18
CA ALA A 202 -6.69 17.46 19.43
C ALA A 202 -7.55 17.39 18.16
N LEU A 203 -8.82 17.05 18.37
CA LEU A 203 -9.90 17.26 17.41
C LEU A 203 -10.89 18.24 18.04
N THR A 204 -11.18 19.34 17.34
CA THR A 204 -12.21 20.30 17.74
C THR A 204 -13.13 20.58 16.57
N ILE A 205 -14.44 20.56 16.81
CA ILE A 205 -15.46 21.00 15.85
C ILE A 205 -16.17 22.21 16.43
N THR A 206 -16.16 23.31 15.69
CA THR A 206 -16.90 24.53 16.02
C THR A 206 -17.91 24.85 14.93
N ASP A 207 -19.02 25.46 15.30
CA ASP A 207 -19.99 26.03 14.36
C ASP A 207 -19.63 27.47 13.96
N ALA A 208 -20.49 28.08 13.13
CA ALA A 208 -20.38 29.47 12.68
C ALA A 208 -20.45 30.49 13.82
N GLY A 209 -21.11 30.15 14.93
CA GLY A 209 -21.23 30.98 16.12
C GLY A 209 -20.05 30.83 17.09
N GLU A 210 -18.97 30.15 16.65
CA GLU A 210 -17.79 29.80 17.44
C GLU A 210 -18.10 28.89 18.65
N GLN A 211 -19.28 28.25 18.71
CA GLN A 211 -19.57 27.27 19.74
C GLN A 211 -18.86 25.95 19.45
N VAL A 212 -18.20 25.42 20.48
CA VAL A 212 -17.50 24.14 20.41
C VAL A 212 -18.51 23.01 20.60
N LEU A 213 -18.76 22.26 19.53
CA LEU A 213 -19.72 21.15 19.51
C LEU A 213 -19.07 19.81 19.87
N LEU A 214 -17.79 19.65 19.55
CA LEU A 214 -17.00 18.47 19.87
C LEU A 214 -15.57 18.91 20.21
N ARG A 215 -15.02 18.37 21.30
CA ARG A 215 -13.61 18.52 21.64
C ARG A 215 -13.10 17.23 22.25
N GLN A 216 -12.02 16.71 21.69
CA GLN A 216 -11.21 15.71 22.36
C GLN A 216 -9.75 16.08 22.23
N SER A 217 -9.03 16.08 23.35
CA SER A 217 -7.60 16.41 23.33
C SER A 217 -6.76 15.49 24.21
N ILE A 218 -5.54 15.27 23.77
CA ILE A 218 -4.49 14.58 24.51
C ILE A 218 -3.32 15.53 24.64
N LEU A 219 -2.98 15.85 25.88
CA LEU A 219 -1.81 16.68 26.21
C LEU A 219 -0.68 15.79 26.73
N SER A 220 0.55 16.11 26.33
CA SER A 220 1.73 15.49 26.92
C SER A 220 2.95 16.39 26.96
N ILE A 221 3.84 16.13 27.90
CA ILE A 221 5.08 16.88 28.12
C ILE A 221 6.16 15.91 28.63
N PHE A 222 7.43 16.16 28.31
CA PHE A 222 8.55 15.41 28.86
C PHE A 222 9.21 16.21 29.97
N ALA A 223 9.37 15.62 31.15
CA ALA A 223 10.07 16.20 32.30
C ALA A 223 11.26 15.32 32.69
N PRO A 224 12.23 15.82 33.48
CA PRO A 224 13.28 14.97 34.04
C PRO A 224 12.69 13.77 34.81
N ALA A 225 13.32 12.61 34.68
CA ALA A 225 12.93 11.45 35.49
C ALA A 225 13.24 11.70 36.98
N ALA A 226 12.44 11.10 37.86
CA ALA A 226 12.69 11.03 39.30
C ALA A 226 12.76 9.55 39.72
N PRO A 227 13.89 9.07 40.27
CA PRO A 227 15.16 9.80 40.44
C PRO A 227 15.82 10.18 39.11
N LEU A 228 16.69 11.20 39.13
CA LEU A 228 17.35 11.73 37.94
C LEU A 228 18.46 10.80 37.42
N LEU A 229 18.20 10.10 36.32
CA LEU A 229 19.12 9.13 35.73
C LEU A 229 19.78 9.67 34.46
N ILE A 230 20.90 9.08 34.03
CA ILE A 230 21.45 9.32 32.69
C ILE A 230 20.76 8.36 31.73
N GLY A 231 20.15 8.91 30.68
CA GLY A 231 19.54 8.16 29.59
C GLY A 231 20.32 8.32 28.30
N THR A 232 19.92 7.52 27.31
CA THR A 232 20.45 7.57 25.95
C THR A 232 19.31 7.82 24.96
N SER A 233 19.60 8.44 23.82
CA SER A 233 18.64 8.60 22.72
C SER A 233 19.34 8.68 21.36
N GLY A 234 18.61 8.33 20.30
CA GLY A 234 19.11 8.33 18.92
C GLY A 234 19.59 6.95 18.46
N GLY A 235 19.61 6.74 17.14
CA GLY A 235 20.23 5.57 16.52
C GLY A 235 21.76 5.70 16.45
N ILE A 236 22.42 4.69 15.86
CA ILE A 236 23.90 4.62 15.78
C ILE A 236 24.52 5.93 15.25
N GLU A 237 23.88 6.54 14.24
CA GLU A 237 24.38 7.76 13.59
C GLU A 237 24.18 9.05 14.39
N ASN A 238 23.39 9.04 15.48
CA ASN A 238 23.00 10.24 16.23
C ASN A 238 22.84 9.97 17.73
N PHE A 239 23.67 9.08 18.28
CA PHE A 239 23.59 8.66 19.68
C PHE A 239 24.00 9.79 20.64
N ARG A 240 23.18 10.02 21.67
CA ARG A 240 23.38 11.11 22.64
C ARG A 240 23.12 10.63 24.06
N PHE A 241 23.87 11.21 24.99
CA PHE A 241 23.65 11.10 26.43
C PHE A 241 23.02 12.36 26.99
N GLY A 242 22.24 12.20 28.06
CA GLY A 242 21.68 13.31 28.81
C GLY A 242 20.84 12.82 29.97
N TRP A 243 20.11 13.72 30.62
CA TRP A 243 19.16 13.31 31.63
C TRP A 243 18.03 12.49 31.01
N ALA A 244 17.74 11.36 31.64
CA ALA A 244 16.58 10.54 31.34
C ALA A 244 15.32 11.37 31.57
N ARG A 245 14.36 11.23 30.67
CA ARG A 245 13.10 11.96 30.72
C ARG A 245 11.92 11.03 30.85
N ARG A 246 10.91 11.47 31.58
CA ARG A 246 9.62 10.81 31.74
C ARG A 246 8.55 11.62 31.02
N ARG A 247 7.69 10.95 30.26
CA ARG A 247 6.48 11.55 29.71
C ARG A 247 5.43 11.69 30.81
N LEU A 248 4.84 12.88 30.91
CA LEU A 248 3.63 13.17 31.66
C LEU A 248 2.54 13.52 30.64
N GLY A 249 1.27 13.23 30.94
CA GLY A 249 0.16 13.54 30.06
C GLY A 249 -1.01 12.58 30.22
N ASP A 250 -2.04 12.84 29.43
CA ASP A 250 -3.23 11.98 29.35
C ASP A 250 -2.90 10.76 28.45
N GLY A 251 -3.13 9.55 28.96
CA GLY A 251 -2.98 8.30 28.19
C GLY A 251 -1.58 7.68 28.11
N ARG A 252 -1.47 6.58 27.35
CA ARG A 252 -0.24 5.78 27.19
C ARG A 252 0.74 6.45 26.21
N MET A 253 2.00 6.00 26.22
CA MET A 253 2.99 6.35 25.19
C MET A 253 2.39 6.04 23.80
N TYR A 254 2.45 6.99 22.87
CA TYR A 254 1.80 6.94 21.54
C TYR A 254 0.27 6.96 21.54
N ALA A 255 -0.40 7.39 22.62
CA ALA A 255 -1.83 7.66 22.58
C ALA A 255 -2.15 8.70 21.50
N GLU A 256 -3.16 8.41 20.69
CA GLU A 256 -3.65 9.27 19.62
C GLU A 256 -5.11 9.60 19.84
N VAL A 257 -5.53 10.77 19.33
CA VAL A 257 -6.95 11.10 19.24
C VAL A 257 -7.50 10.33 18.04
N PRO A 258 -8.51 9.46 18.21
CA PRO A 258 -9.02 8.63 17.12
C PRO A 258 -9.93 9.46 16.20
N VAL A 259 -9.33 10.39 15.44
CA VAL A 259 -10.03 11.44 14.68
C VAL A 259 -11.11 10.86 13.77
N ASN A 260 -10.75 9.87 12.93
CA ASN A 260 -11.69 9.28 11.97
C ASN A 260 -12.90 8.68 12.68
N ARG A 261 -12.66 7.97 13.78
CA ARG A 261 -13.73 7.36 14.57
C ARG A 261 -14.64 8.43 15.19
N LEU A 262 -14.07 9.48 15.77
CA LEU A 262 -14.86 10.55 16.38
C LEU A 262 -15.73 11.27 15.36
N LEU A 263 -15.19 11.54 14.17
CA LEU A 263 -15.96 12.14 13.08
C LEU A 263 -17.08 11.21 12.62
N LEU A 264 -16.81 9.92 12.43
CA LEU A 264 -17.83 8.94 12.03
C LEU A 264 -18.92 8.76 13.11
N ASP A 265 -18.54 8.72 14.39
CA ASP A 265 -19.43 8.44 15.52
C ASP A 265 -20.30 9.66 15.92
N HIS A 266 -19.76 10.88 15.81
CA HIS A 266 -20.40 12.10 16.32
C HIS A 266 -20.84 13.11 15.24
N THR A 267 -20.69 12.81 13.95
CA THR A 267 -21.11 13.71 12.87
C THR A 267 -21.90 12.99 11.78
N SER A 268 -22.55 13.75 10.90
CA SER A 268 -23.22 13.24 9.71
C SER A 268 -22.27 12.97 8.53
N VAL A 269 -20.95 12.97 8.74
CA VAL A 269 -19.98 12.74 7.67
C VAL A 269 -20.27 11.44 6.93
N SER A 270 -20.21 11.48 5.61
CA SER A 270 -20.50 10.32 4.77
C SER A 270 -19.53 9.19 5.12
N ARG A 271 -20.10 8.05 5.55
CA ARG A 271 -19.33 6.86 5.93
C ARG A 271 -18.83 6.06 4.71
N GLY A 272 -19.48 6.23 3.54
CA GLY A 272 -19.33 5.35 2.36
C GLY A 272 -19.59 3.85 2.69
N VAL A 273 -19.82 2.89 1.81
CA VAL A 273 -20.47 2.81 0.50
C VAL A 273 -21.41 1.60 0.63
N ASN A 274 -22.58 1.61 0.00
CA ASN A 274 -23.31 0.34 -0.24
C ASN A 274 -22.69 -0.34 -1.47
N MET A 275 -21.86 -1.36 -1.24
CA MET A 275 -21.07 -2.04 -2.27
C MET A 275 -21.90 -2.59 -3.43
N GLU A 276 -23.05 -3.17 -3.13
CA GLU A 276 -23.90 -3.80 -4.15
C GLU A 276 -24.54 -2.75 -5.06
N VAL A 277 -24.96 -1.62 -4.49
CA VAL A 277 -25.52 -0.50 -5.25
C VAL A 277 -24.43 0.13 -6.14
N ALA A 278 -23.23 0.35 -5.60
CA ALA A 278 -22.11 0.88 -6.36
C ALA A 278 -21.72 -0.06 -7.51
N LYS A 279 -21.62 -1.37 -7.26
CA LYS A 279 -21.31 -2.37 -8.29
C LYS A 279 -22.34 -2.36 -9.43
N THR A 280 -23.63 -2.31 -9.09
CA THR A 280 -24.71 -2.29 -10.07
C THR A 280 -24.66 -1.02 -10.93
N ARG A 281 -24.54 0.16 -10.29
CA ARG A 281 -24.45 1.44 -11.01
C ARG A 281 -23.20 1.54 -11.89
N THR A 282 -22.04 1.11 -11.40
CA THR A 282 -20.79 1.07 -12.17
C THR A 282 -20.95 0.24 -13.43
N ARG A 283 -21.60 -0.93 -13.32
CA ARG A 283 -21.87 -1.80 -14.47
C ARG A 283 -22.75 -1.10 -15.52
N GLU A 284 -23.81 -0.42 -15.08
CA GLU A 284 -24.74 0.27 -15.95
C GLU A 284 -24.13 1.49 -16.65
N GLU A 285 -23.38 2.33 -15.92
CA GLU A 285 -22.69 3.49 -16.49
C GLU A 285 -21.60 3.07 -17.47
N LEU A 286 -20.81 2.05 -17.13
CA LEU A 286 -19.79 1.52 -18.04
C LEU A 286 -20.42 0.97 -19.32
N ALA A 287 -21.50 0.18 -19.21
CA ALA A 287 -22.19 -0.35 -20.38
C ALA A 287 -22.73 0.77 -21.29
N ARG A 288 -23.35 1.81 -20.71
CA ARG A 288 -23.82 2.99 -21.45
C ARG A 288 -22.67 3.73 -22.13
N ALA A 289 -21.53 3.89 -21.45
CA ALA A 289 -20.38 4.59 -22.02
C ALA A 289 -19.75 3.84 -23.20
N LEU A 290 -19.70 2.50 -23.14
CA LEU A 290 -19.24 1.66 -24.24
C LEU A 290 -20.18 1.73 -25.46
N GLU A 291 -21.48 1.93 -25.24
CA GLU A 291 -22.50 2.07 -26.31
C GLU A 291 -22.48 3.45 -27.00
N ASP A 292 -21.92 4.49 -26.37
CA ASP A 292 -21.82 5.83 -26.96
C ASP A 292 -20.46 6.04 -27.65
N PRO A 293 -20.37 5.98 -29.00
CA PRO A 293 -19.12 6.18 -29.73
C PRO A 293 -18.59 7.62 -29.65
N ARG A 294 -19.41 8.59 -29.22
CA ARG A 294 -19.02 10.01 -29.15
C ARG A 294 -18.23 10.34 -27.89
N LYS A 295 -18.24 9.47 -26.88
CA LYS A 295 -17.46 9.67 -25.65
C LYS A 295 -15.96 9.60 -25.95
N PRO A 296 -15.19 10.62 -25.56
CA PRO A 296 -13.74 10.64 -25.77
C PRO A 296 -13.06 9.60 -24.89
N MET A 297 -11.86 9.16 -25.27
CA MET A 297 -11.05 8.23 -24.47
C MET A 297 -10.76 8.70 -23.04
N SER A 298 -10.80 10.01 -22.79
CA SER A 298 -10.58 10.61 -21.48
C SER A 298 -11.83 10.61 -20.59
N ASP A 299 -12.96 10.09 -21.06
CA ASP A 299 -14.20 10.03 -20.28
C ASP A 299 -14.00 9.17 -19.03
N PRO A 300 -14.31 9.68 -17.83
CA PRO A 300 -14.11 8.95 -16.56
C PRO A 300 -14.90 7.64 -16.49
N ALA A 301 -15.97 7.46 -17.28
CA ALA A 301 -16.71 6.22 -17.33
C ALA A 301 -15.85 5.02 -17.76
N PHE A 302 -14.80 5.20 -18.57
CA PHE A 302 -13.93 4.08 -18.95
C PHE A 302 -13.00 3.63 -17.81
N ALA A 303 -12.75 4.49 -16.81
CA ALA A 303 -12.01 4.09 -15.60
C ALA A 303 -12.83 3.13 -14.70
N LEU A 304 -14.16 3.11 -14.86
CA LEU A 304 -15.05 2.19 -14.15
C LEU A 304 -14.82 0.72 -14.52
N ALA A 305 -14.20 0.44 -15.69
CA ALA A 305 -13.88 -0.92 -16.10
C ALA A 305 -12.99 -1.64 -15.07
N ASN A 306 -11.98 -0.95 -14.53
CA ASN A 306 -11.07 -1.51 -13.54
C ASN A 306 -11.83 -1.92 -12.27
N GLN A 307 -12.68 -1.02 -11.78
CA GLN A 307 -13.50 -1.23 -10.61
C GLN A 307 -14.46 -2.39 -10.81
N TRP A 308 -15.15 -2.43 -11.95
CA TRP A 308 -16.10 -3.49 -12.25
C TRP A 308 -15.40 -4.85 -12.32
N MET A 309 -14.26 -4.97 -13.04
CA MET A 309 -13.50 -6.21 -13.12
C MET A 309 -12.94 -6.65 -11.76
N ASP A 310 -12.42 -5.73 -10.95
CA ASP A 310 -11.87 -6.05 -9.62
C ASP A 310 -12.95 -6.44 -8.60
N SER A 311 -14.21 -6.02 -8.81
CA SER A 311 -15.34 -6.39 -7.94
C SER A 311 -15.63 -7.91 -7.89
N PHE A 312 -15.03 -8.69 -8.79
CA PHE A 312 -15.15 -10.14 -8.85
C PHE A 312 -14.10 -10.88 -8.01
N ARG A 313 -13.14 -10.18 -7.37
CA ARG A 313 -12.03 -10.80 -6.63
C ARG A 313 -12.44 -11.81 -5.55
N ALA A 314 -13.53 -11.53 -4.83
CA ALA A 314 -14.01 -12.36 -3.72
C ALA A 314 -15.14 -13.32 -4.10
N ASN A 315 -15.42 -13.46 -5.41
CA ASN A 315 -16.48 -14.31 -5.91
C ASN A 315 -15.89 -15.59 -6.52
N ASP A 316 -16.45 -16.72 -6.13
CA ASP A 316 -16.08 -18.05 -6.64
C ASP A 316 -17.11 -18.60 -7.64
N GLN A 317 -18.19 -17.86 -7.90
CA GLN A 317 -19.20 -18.26 -8.87
C GLN A 317 -18.72 -18.02 -10.31
N PRO A 318 -19.11 -18.90 -11.25
CA PRO A 318 -18.84 -18.71 -12.67
C PRO A 318 -19.38 -17.36 -13.17
N LEU A 319 -18.67 -16.79 -14.15
CA LEU A 319 -19.02 -15.49 -14.72
C LEU A 319 -20.36 -15.59 -15.45
N GLY A 320 -21.34 -14.80 -15.01
CA GLY A 320 -22.65 -14.73 -15.66
C GLY A 320 -22.54 -14.24 -17.10
N GLU A 321 -23.41 -14.74 -17.97
CA GLU A 321 -23.40 -14.44 -19.41
C GLU A 321 -23.54 -12.93 -19.73
N SER A 322 -24.30 -12.20 -18.91
CA SER A 322 -24.44 -10.74 -19.03
C SER A 322 -23.13 -9.98 -18.71
N ASP A 323 -22.33 -10.52 -17.79
CA ASP A 323 -21.04 -9.96 -17.40
C ASP A 323 -19.93 -10.38 -18.39
N ARG A 324 -19.99 -11.61 -18.91
CA ARG A 324 -19.13 -12.07 -20.01
C ARG A 324 -19.27 -11.17 -21.24
N ARG A 325 -20.50 -10.81 -21.64
CA ARG A 325 -20.72 -9.84 -22.72
C ARG A 325 -20.14 -8.45 -22.46
N LEU A 326 -20.20 -7.97 -21.22
CA LEU A 326 -19.59 -6.69 -20.86
C LEU A 326 -18.07 -6.76 -20.94
N LEU A 327 -17.47 -7.86 -20.47
CA LEU A 327 -16.03 -8.10 -20.57
C LEU A 327 -15.54 -8.14 -22.03
N VAL A 328 -16.28 -8.80 -22.92
CA VAL A 328 -16.01 -8.80 -24.36
C VAL A 328 -15.97 -7.37 -24.92
N ARG A 329 -17.00 -6.56 -24.61
CA ARG A 329 -17.06 -5.15 -25.05
C ARG A 329 -15.91 -4.31 -24.50
N ILE A 330 -15.49 -4.54 -23.26
CA ILE A 330 -14.31 -3.87 -22.67
C ILE A 330 -13.03 -4.22 -23.44
N LEU A 331 -12.83 -5.50 -23.79
CA LEU A 331 -11.65 -5.95 -24.52
C LEU A 331 -11.62 -5.42 -25.96
N GLU A 332 -12.80 -5.32 -26.60
CA GLU A 332 -12.97 -4.77 -27.95
C GLU A 332 -12.73 -3.26 -28.01
N ASP A 333 -13.15 -2.51 -26.99
CA ASP A 333 -13.13 -1.05 -27.04
C ASP A 333 -11.72 -0.48 -26.76
N PRO A 334 -11.06 0.18 -27.72
CA PRO A 334 -9.71 0.74 -27.54
C PRO A 334 -9.68 1.88 -26.52
N ARG A 335 -10.83 2.49 -26.18
CA ARG A 335 -10.92 3.60 -25.22
C ARG A 335 -10.67 3.16 -23.78
N VAL A 336 -10.89 1.89 -23.46
CA VAL A 336 -10.62 1.32 -22.11
C VAL A 336 -9.13 0.98 -21.95
N ARG A 337 -8.32 1.90 -21.43
CA ARG A 337 -6.85 1.73 -21.47
C ARG A 337 -6.24 0.79 -20.44
N SER A 338 -6.87 0.63 -19.27
CA SER A 338 -6.33 -0.19 -18.18
C SER A 338 -6.98 -1.57 -18.12
N SER A 339 -6.15 -2.58 -17.81
CA SER A 339 -6.56 -3.95 -17.56
C SER A 339 -6.57 -4.29 -16.07
N ASP A 340 -6.50 -3.29 -15.19
CA ASP A 340 -6.49 -3.54 -13.74
C ASP A 340 -7.77 -4.26 -13.33
N GLY A 341 -7.65 -5.28 -12.48
CA GLY A 341 -8.78 -6.13 -12.11
C GLY A 341 -9.13 -7.23 -13.13
N LEU A 342 -8.59 -7.21 -14.36
CA LEU A 342 -8.86 -8.26 -15.35
C LEU A 342 -8.48 -9.65 -14.82
N TRP A 343 -7.36 -9.75 -14.10
CA TRP A 343 -6.93 -11.01 -13.48
C TRP A 343 -7.93 -11.56 -12.45
N ALA A 344 -8.77 -10.71 -11.84
CA ALA A 344 -9.77 -11.11 -10.85
C ALA A 344 -10.98 -11.74 -11.56
N ILE A 345 -11.50 -11.08 -12.60
CA ILE A 345 -12.67 -11.56 -13.34
C ILE A 345 -12.36 -12.79 -14.20
N ILE A 346 -11.15 -12.90 -14.79
CA ILE A 346 -10.79 -14.02 -15.67
C ILE A 346 -10.83 -15.37 -14.96
N LYS A 347 -10.60 -15.42 -13.64
CA LYS A 347 -10.66 -16.67 -12.86
C LYS A 347 -12.05 -17.30 -12.81
N GLN A 348 -13.09 -16.54 -13.11
CA GLN A 348 -14.49 -16.99 -13.15
C GLN A 348 -14.94 -17.37 -14.56
N VAL A 349 -14.09 -17.19 -15.57
CA VAL A 349 -14.41 -17.60 -16.93
C VAL A 349 -14.21 -19.11 -17.02
N ASP A 350 -15.32 -19.83 -17.13
CA ASP A 350 -15.37 -21.25 -17.45
C ASP A 350 -15.75 -21.47 -18.92
N GLY A 351 -15.38 -22.64 -19.47
CA GLY A 351 -15.73 -23.03 -20.84
C GLY A 351 -14.88 -22.34 -21.92
N ASP A 352 -15.49 -22.10 -23.09
CA ASP A 352 -14.79 -21.53 -24.24
C ASP A 352 -14.42 -20.05 -24.00
N SER A 353 -13.13 -19.79 -24.15
CA SER A 353 -12.49 -18.49 -23.94
C SER A 353 -11.74 -18.00 -25.19
N ALA A 354 -11.92 -18.66 -26.34
CA ALA A 354 -11.23 -18.32 -27.57
C ALA A 354 -11.49 -16.88 -28.04
N ASP A 355 -12.71 -16.36 -27.81
CA ASP A 355 -13.06 -14.97 -28.07
C ASP A 355 -12.27 -13.97 -27.20
N LEU A 356 -12.24 -14.17 -25.89
CA LEU A 356 -11.49 -13.33 -24.95
C LEU A 356 -9.99 -13.38 -25.25
N ARG A 357 -9.44 -14.58 -25.51
CA ARG A 357 -8.04 -14.77 -25.90
C ARG A 357 -7.70 -14.02 -27.18
N ARG A 358 -8.55 -14.15 -28.21
CA ARG A 358 -8.39 -13.45 -29.49
C ARG A 358 -8.37 -11.94 -29.30
N LEU A 359 -9.30 -11.39 -28.54
CA LEU A 359 -9.42 -9.96 -28.31
C LEU A 359 -8.22 -9.40 -27.53
N ALA A 360 -7.80 -10.07 -26.46
CA ALA A 360 -6.62 -9.69 -25.69
C ALA A 360 -5.35 -9.74 -26.55
N ALA A 361 -5.19 -10.78 -27.39
CA ALA A 361 -4.06 -10.91 -28.31
C ALA A 361 -4.06 -9.80 -29.38
N ARG A 362 -5.21 -9.48 -29.98
CA ARG A 362 -5.34 -8.37 -30.94
C ARG A 362 -4.99 -7.03 -30.32
N ARG A 363 -5.50 -6.76 -29.11
CA ARG A 363 -5.21 -5.52 -28.38
C ARG A 363 -3.72 -5.40 -28.09
N TYR A 364 -3.10 -6.49 -27.63
CA TYR A 364 -1.67 -6.55 -27.40
C TYR A 364 -0.85 -6.33 -28.68
N LEU A 365 -1.24 -6.95 -29.79
CA LEU A 365 -0.59 -6.79 -31.10
C LEU A 365 -0.76 -5.38 -31.68
N ALA A 366 -1.90 -4.72 -31.46
CA ALA A 366 -2.16 -3.36 -31.93
C ALA A 366 -1.45 -2.27 -31.11
N ALA A 367 -1.08 -2.54 -29.86
CA ALA A 367 -0.48 -1.54 -28.98
C ALA A 367 0.91 -1.10 -29.43
N THR A 368 1.18 0.21 -29.44
CA THR A 368 2.51 0.77 -29.73
C THR A 368 3.53 0.38 -28.68
N ASP A 369 3.13 0.39 -27.40
CA ASP A 369 3.97 -0.03 -26.27
C ASP A 369 3.53 -1.42 -25.78
N LYS A 370 4.33 -2.44 -26.10
CA LYS A 370 4.09 -3.82 -25.66
C LYS A 370 4.26 -3.99 -24.16
N LYS A 371 5.15 -3.21 -23.53
CA LYS A 371 5.42 -3.33 -22.10
C LYS A 371 4.21 -2.87 -21.29
N GLU A 372 3.57 -1.77 -21.69
CA GLU A 372 2.34 -1.31 -21.06
C GLU A 372 1.15 -2.25 -21.37
N ALA A 373 1.05 -2.74 -22.61
CA ALA A 373 -0.06 -3.61 -23.01
C ALA A 373 0.01 -5.04 -22.45
N ARG A 374 1.15 -5.48 -21.90
CA ARG A 374 1.36 -6.86 -21.44
C ARG A 374 0.33 -7.34 -20.42
N HIS A 375 -0.23 -6.42 -19.63
CA HIS A 375 -1.18 -6.74 -18.58
C HIS A 375 -2.50 -7.31 -19.15
N TRP A 376 -2.88 -6.89 -20.36
CA TRP A 376 -4.03 -7.46 -21.08
C TRP A 376 -3.85 -8.94 -21.39
N ILE A 377 -2.71 -9.33 -21.97
CA ILE A 377 -2.48 -10.72 -22.38
C ILE A 377 -2.11 -11.63 -21.20
N ASN A 378 -1.34 -11.11 -20.23
CA ASN A 378 -0.86 -11.91 -19.11
C ASN A 378 -1.95 -12.22 -18.08
N ALA A 379 -2.99 -11.38 -17.95
CA ALA A 379 -4.12 -11.65 -17.08
C ALA A 379 -4.87 -12.94 -17.48
N LEU A 380 -4.86 -13.32 -18.76
CA LEU A 380 -5.53 -14.50 -19.27
C LEU A 380 -4.81 -15.83 -18.92
N ALA A 381 -3.61 -15.77 -18.34
CA ALA A 381 -2.94 -16.97 -17.83
C ALA A 381 -3.77 -17.71 -16.76
N GLY A 382 -4.68 -17.00 -16.08
CA GLY A 382 -5.60 -17.53 -15.08
C GLY A 382 -6.77 -18.35 -15.62
N LEU A 383 -6.94 -18.46 -16.95
CA LEU A 383 -7.97 -19.30 -17.57
C LEU A 383 -7.80 -20.79 -17.20
N PRO A 384 -8.87 -21.60 -17.27
CA PRO A 384 -8.83 -23.03 -16.97
C PRO A 384 -7.74 -23.79 -17.74
N VAL A 385 -7.21 -24.87 -17.16
CA VAL A 385 -6.22 -25.74 -17.83
C VAL A 385 -6.77 -26.23 -19.16
N GLY A 386 -5.95 -26.24 -20.21
CA GLY A 386 -6.36 -26.63 -21.56
C GLY A 386 -6.92 -25.48 -22.42
N ALA A 387 -7.16 -24.30 -21.86
CA ALA A 387 -7.62 -23.14 -22.64
C ALA A 387 -6.70 -22.75 -23.82
N TYR A 388 -5.41 -23.11 -23.75
CA TYR A 388 -4.41 -22.85 -24.79
C TYR A 388 -3.93 -24.12 -25.51
N ALA A 389 -4.67 -25.24 -25.42
CA ALA A 389 -4.35 -26.46 -26.16
C ALA A 389 -4.38 -26.21 -27.69
N ASP A 390 -5.28 -25.35 -28.15
CA ASP A 390 -5.36 -24.90 -29.54
C ASP A 390 -4.95 -23.42 -29.66
N PRO A 391 -3.72 -23.13 -30.12
CA PRO A 391 -3.23 -21.76 -30.23
C PRO A 391 -3.92 -21.02 -31.39
N LEU A 392 -4.40 -19.81 -31.10
CA LEU A 392 -5.06 -18.93 -32.08
C LEU A 392 -4.02 -18.29 -33.03
N PRO A 393 -4.43 -17.86 -34.24
CA PRO A 393 -3.53 -17.17 -35.17
C PRO A 393 -2.84 -15.95 -34.55
N GLU A 394 -3.56 -15.14 -33.77
CA GLU A 394 -3.01 -13.96 -33.10
C GLU A 394 -2.00 -14.33 -32.00
N GLU A 395 -2.22 -15.43 -31.27
CA GLU A 395 -1.28 -15.94 -30.27
C GLU A 395 0.01 -16.44 -30.94
N ARG A 396 -0.11 -17.14 -32.07
CA ARG A 396 1.06 -17.57 -32.86
C ARG A 396 1.84 -16.37 -33.38
N ALA A 397 1.17 -15.31 -33.83
CA ALA A 397 1.81 -14.07 -34.26
C ALA A 397 2.59 -13.39 -33.12
N ILE A 398 2.05 -13.40 -31.89
CA ILE A 398 2.77 -12.91 -30.70
C ILE A 398 4.05 -13.74 -30.46
N LEU A 399 3.93 -15.07 -30.50
CA LEU A 399 5.03 -15.99 -30.20
C LEU A 399 6.11 -16.01 -31.29
N ALA A 400 5.77 -15.64 -32.53
CA ALA A 400 6.70 -15.66 -33.66
C ALA A 400 7.83 -14.61 -33.55
N ASP A 401 7.61 -13.51 -32.82
CA ASP A 401 8.60 -12.45 -32.65
C ASP A 401 9.12 -12.39 -31.19
N PRO A 402 10.41 -12.69 -30.92
CA PRO A 402 10.99 -12.58 -29.58
C PRO A 402 10.91 -11.16 -28.99
N ALA A 403 10.87 -10.12 -29.83
CA ALA A 403 10.72 -8.75 -29.36
C ALA A 403 9.33 -8.47 -28.79
N VAL A 404 8.31 -9.16 -29.32
CA VAL A 404 6.92 -9.02 -28.91
C VAL A 404 6.57 -10.04 -27.83
N SER A 405 6.95 -11.31 -27.99
CA SER A 405 6.63 -12.38 -27.04
C SER A 405 7.26 -12.18 -25.66
N ARG A 406 8.40 -11.49 -25.53
CA ARG A 406 9.09 -11.30 -24.23
C ARG A 406 8.21 -10.70 -23.13
N PHE A 407 7.21 -9.89 -23.48
CA PHE A 407 6.29 -9.33 -22.48
C PHE A 407 5.02 -10.18 -22.29
N ALA A 408 4.72 -11.11 -23.18
CA ALA A 408 3.56 -12.02 -23.12
C ALA A 408 3.89 -13.30 -22.32
N THR A 409 4.50 -13.14 -21.14
CA THR A 409 4.97 -14.25 -20.29
C THR A 409 3.86 -15.23 -19.91
N GLY A 410 2.64 -14.74 -19.68
CA GLY A 410 1.47 -15.58 -19.43
C GLY A 410 1.19 -16.53 -20.60
N LEU A 411 1.18 -16.02 -21.83
CA LEU A 411 0.97 -16.82 -23.03
C LEU A 411 2.09 -17.87 -23.24
N ILE A 412 3.35 -17.50 -22.99
CA ILE A 412 4.49 -18.43 -23.08
C ILE A 412 4.32 -19.58 -22.09
N LYS A 413 4.03 -19.28 -20.81
CA LYS A 413 3.79 -20.32 -19.78
C LYS A 413 2.67 -21.28 -20.21
N ARG A 414 1.60 -20.75 -20.80
CA ARG A 414 0.43 -21.51 -21.21
C ARG A 414 0.65 -22.39 -22.45
N GLN A 415 1.75 -22.23 -23.19
CA GLN A 415 2.08 -23.17 -24.27
C GLN A 415 2.18 -24.61 -23.78
N GLY A 416 2.53 -24.84 -22.50
CA GLY A 416 2.52 -26.18 -21.92
C GLY A 416 1.16 -26.90 -21.93
N ASP A 417 0.05 -26.19 -22.15
CA ASP A 417 -1.28 -26.81 -22.37
C ASP A 417 -1.32 -27.70 -23.63
N ARG A 418 -0.46 -27.43 -24.61
CA ARG A 418 -0.34 -28.20 -25.86
C ARG A 418 0.44 -29.52 -25.68
N GLY A 419 1.00 -29.76 -24.49
CA GLY A 419 1.84 -30.92 -24.24
C GLY A 419 3.11 -30.93 -25.11
N VAL A 420 3.42 -32.10 -25.68
CA VAL A 420 4.64 -32.32 -26.49
C VAL A 420 4.71 -31.39 -27.71
N ASP A 421 3.56 -31.01 -28.28
CA ASP A 421 3.50 -30.19 -29.48
C ASP A 421 3.99 -28.75 -29.27
N ALA A 422 4.13 -28.29 -28.02
CA ALA A 422 4.72 -26.98 -27.69
C ALA A 422 6.25 -27.00 -27.58
N VAL A 423 6.89 -28.17 -27.47
CA VAL A 423 8.33 -28.27 -27.24
C VAL A 423 9.17 -27.55 -28.30
N PRO A 424 8.90 -27.69 -29.62
CA PRO A 424 9.67 -26.98 -30.64
C PRO A 424 9.59 -25.45 -30.51
N ASP A 425 8.41 -24.92 -30.21
CA ASP A 425 8.19 -23.47 -30.05
C ASP A 425 8.88 -22.92 -28.80
N LEU A 426 8.82 -23.65 -27.68
CA LEU A 426 9.50 -23.28 -26.44
C LEU A 426 11.03 -23.32 -26.57
N LEU A 427 11.57 -24.33 -27.27
CA LEU A 427 13.01 -24.40 -27.58
C LEU A 427 13.43 -23.24 -28.49
N ARG A 428 12.64 -22.92 -29.52
CA ARG A 428 12.90 -21.78 -30.40
C ARG A 428 12.96 -20.47 -29.60
N LEU A 429 11.98 -20.20 -28.73
CA LEU A 429 11.98 -19.01 -27.88
C LEU A 429 13.20 -18.99 -26.94
N LEU A 430 13.57 -20.12 -26.34
CA LEU A 430 14.75 -20.20 -25.48
C LEU A 430 16.04 -19.88 -26.25
N ARG A 431 16.18 -20.37 -27.48
CA ARG A 431 17.29 -20.05 -28.39
C ARG A 431 17.32 -18.57 -28.76
N GLU A 432 16.18 -17.99 -29.08
CA GLU A 432 16.11 -16.57 -29.43
C GLU A 432 16.46 -15.68 -28.23
N TYR A 433 15.95 -16.00 -27.03
CA TYR A 433 16.26 -15.27 -25.80
C TYR A 433 17.68 -15.45 -25.28
N SER A 434 18.38 -16.52 -25.69
CA SER A 434 19.79 -16.71 -25.35
C SER A 434 20.71 -15.79 -26.14
N VAL A 435 20.33 -15.36 -27.34
CA VAL A 435 21.14 -14.46 -28.18
C VAL A 435 20.71 -12.99 -28.02
N TYR A 436 19.54 -12.76 -27.43
CA TYR A 436 18.96 -11.42 -27.26
C TYR A 436 19.70 -10.59 -26.20
N ASP A 437 20.22 -9.42 -26.59
CA ASP A 437 21.02 -8.54 -25.73
C ASP A 437 20.19 -7.88 -24.61
N PRO A 438 20.45 -8.19 -23.32
CA PRO A 438 19.72 -7.59 -22.21
C PRO A 438 19.95 -6.08 -22.04
N GLY A 439 21.08 -5.53 -22.49
CA GLY A 439 21.36 -4.10 -22.41
C GLY A 439 20.44 -3.28 -23.32
N LYS A 440 20.06 -3.85 -24.47
CA LYS A 440 19.16 -3.21 -25.44
C LYS A 440 17.68 -3.38 -25.12
N TYR A 441 17.30 -4.48 -24.44
CA TYR A 441 15.89 -4.88 -24.33
C TYR A 441 15.36 -5.09 -22.91
N GLY A 442 16.17 -4.81 -21.90
CA GLY A 442 15.78 -4.87 -20.49
C GLY A 442 16.05 -6.24 -19.88
N PHE A 443 17.04 -6.30 -19.01
CA PHE A 443 17.46 -7.53 -18.33
C PHE A 443 16.33 -8.22 -17.54
N SER A 444 15.49 -7.43 -16.84
CA SER A 444 14.37 -7.95 -16.06
C SER A 444 13.28 -8.57 -16.93
N ASP A 445 12.92 -7.92 -18.05
CA ASP A 445 11.86 -8.40 -18.94
C ASP A 445 12.29 -9.70 -19.64
N LEU A 446 13.54 -9.78 -20.10
CA LEU A 446 14.09 -11.02 -20.67
C LEU A 446 14.20 -12.16 -19.67
N THR A 447 14.57 -11.87 -18.42
CA THR A 447 14.62 -12.89 -17.36
C THR A 447 13.22 -13.47 -17.13
N ALA A 448 12.19 -12.61 -17.05
CA ALA A 448 10.81 -13.04 -16.89
C ALA A 448 10.31 -13.89 -18.09
N ALA A 449 10.73 -13.57 -19.31
CA ALA A 449 10.41 -14.35 -20.50
C ALA A 449 11.08 -15.73 -20.49
N THR A 450 12.37 -15.80 -20.11
CA THR A 450 13.10 -17.08 -19.98
C THR A 450 12.50 -17.95 -18.87
N ASP A 451 12.11 -17.35 -17.73
CA ASP A 451 11.41 -18.05 -16.66
C ASP A 451 10.03 -18.56 -17.10
N ALA A 452 9.32 -17.81 -17.96
CA ALA A 452 8.06 -18.25 -18.54
C ALA A 452 8.23 -19.49 -19.44
N VAL A 453 9.30 -19.55 -20.24
CA VAL A 453 9.65 -20.74 -21.04
C VAL A 453 9.93 -21.94 -20.13
N ARG A 454 10.69 -21.74 -19.04
CA ARG A 454 10.94 -22.77 -18.03
C ARG A 454 9.64 -23.31 -17.44
N SER A 455 8.72 -22.44 -17.03
CA SER A 455 7.40 -22.84 -16.52
C SER A 455 6.58 -23.59 -17.57
N GLY A 456 6.67 -23.21 -18.85
CA GLY A 456 6.07 -23.95 -19.97
C GLY A 456 6.56 -25.40 -20.04
N PHE A 457 7.88 -25.62 -20.02
CA PHE A 457 8.44 -26.98 -19.96
C PHE A 457 8.06 -27.73 -18.68
N ARG A 458 8.04 -27.04 -17.53
CA ARG A 458 7.66 -27.65 -16.24
C ARG A 458 6.22 -28.17 -16.28
N ARG A 459 5.33 -27.47 -16.97
CA ARG A 459 3.94 -27.86 -17.19
C ARG A 459 3.78 -29.06 -18.11
N ILE A 460 4.60 -29.18 -19.16
CA ILE A 460 4.64 -30.37 -20.03
C ILE A 460 5.19 -31.58 -19.26
N GLY A 461 6.18 -31.35 -18.38
CA GLY A 461 6.74 -32.37 -17.51
C GLY A 461 7.60 -33.40 -18.26
N PRO A 462 7.64 -34.67 -17.82
CA PRO A 462 8.54 -35.70 -18.37
C PRO A 462 8.39 -35.96 -19.87
N ALA A 463 7.23 -35.63 -20.45
CA ALA A 463 6.99 -35.76 -21.89
C ALA A 463 7.92 -34.88 -22.75
N ALA A 464 8.49 -33.81 -22.17
CA ALA A 464 9.49 -32.95 -22.83
C ALA A 464 10.95 -33.40 -22.60
N SER A 465 11.20 -34.59 -22.04
CA SER A 465 12.54 -35.07 -21.69
C SER A 465 13.55 -35.04 -22.85
N PHE A 466 13.08 -35.25 -24.09
CA PHE A 466 13.93 -35.18 -25.29
C PHE A 466 14.51 -33.78 -25.56
N ALA A 467 13.92 -32.71 -25.01
CA ALA A 467 14.44 -31.34 -25.11
C ALA A 467 15.60 -31.07 -24.16
N ARG A 468 15.82 -31.93 -23.15
CA ARG A 468 16.82 -31.73 -22.09
C ARG A 468 18.22 -31.41 -22.62
N PRO A 469 18.79 -32.17 -23.59
CA PRO A 469 20.16 -31.91 -24.04
C PRO A 469 20.35 -30.51 -24.63
N GLU A 470 19.37 -30.03 -25.40
CA GLU A 470 19.41 -28.68 -25.98
C GLU A 470 19.26 -27.60 -24.91
N ILE A 471 18.38 -27.81 -23.92
CA ILE A 471 18.23 -26.90 -22.78
C ILE A 471 19.55 -26.78 -22.01
N GLU A 472 20.22 -27.91 -21.71
CA GLU A 472 21.51 -27.91 -21.02
C GLU A 472 22.58 -27.15 -21.81
N GLN A 473 22.62 -27.33 -23.13
CA GLN A 473 23.53 -26.57 -24.01
C GLN A 473 23.24 -25.07 -23.98
N LEU A 474 21.96 -24.68 -24.02
CA LEU A 474 21.56 -23.27 -24.00
C LEU A 474 21.85 -22.60 -22.65
N LEU A 475 21.67 -23.30 -21.54
CA LEU A 475 22.01 -22.79 -20.20
C LEU A 475 23.52 -22.55 -20.04
N ALA A 476 24.36 -23.29 -20.76
CA ALA A 476 25.80 -23.08 -20.81
C ALA A 476 26.24 -21.96 -21.79
N SER A 477 25.32 -21.39 -22.57
CA SER A 477 25.64 -20.29 -23.49
C SER A 477 25.82 -18.96 -22.76
N LEU A 478 26.74 -18.10 -23.25
CA LEU A 478 27.06 -16.81 -22.62
C LEU A 478 25.83 -15.94 -22.33
N GLY A 479 24.81 -15.97 -23.19
CA GLY A 479 23.63 -15.13 -23.00
C GLY A 479 22.63 -15.63 -21.97
N LEU A 480 22.66 -16.91 -21.58
CA LEU A 480 21.83 -17.45 -20.48
C LEU A 480 22.63 -17.82 -19.24
N GLU A 481 23.94 -18.05 -19.34
CA GLU A 481 24.78 -18.52 -18.25
C GLU A 481 24.69 -17.64 -17.00
N TYR A 482 24.76 -16.31 -17.18
CA TYR A 482 24.62 -15.36 -16.08
C TYR A 482 23.23 -15.46 -15.41
N ARG A 483 22.15 -15.51 -16.21
CA ARG A 483 20.77 -15.62 -15.71
C ARG A 483 20.56 -16.94 -14.96
N TYR A 484 21.11 -18.03 -15.48
CA TYR A 484 21.08 -19.35 -14.86
C TYR A 484 21.85 -19.36 -13.52
N LYS A 485 23.14 -19.01 -13.52
CA LYS A 485 24.00 -19.10 -12.32
C LYS A 485 23.63 -18.12 -11.22
N THR A 486 23.13 -16.93 -11.56
CA THR A 486 22.93 -15.86 -10.57
C THR A 486 21.50 -15.75 -10.05
N LEU A 487 20.48 -16.06 -10.87
CA LEU A 487 19.08 -15.70 -10.54
C LEU A 487 18.11 -16.88 -10.39
N GLY A 488 18.40 -18.05 -10.98
CA GLY A 488 17.41 -19.13 -11.04
C GLY A 488 17.96 -20.55 -11.10
N GLN A 489 19.20 -20.78 -10.65
CA GLN A 489 19.87 -22.07 -10.82
C GLN A 489 19.08 -23.24 -10.19
N GLU A 490 18.51 -23.05 -9.00
CA GLU A 490 17.71 -24.09 -8.31
C GLU A 490 16.42 -24.43 -9.07
N GLU A 491 15.76 -23.42 -9.66
CA GLU A 491 14.54 -23.58 -10.45
C GLU A 491 14.81 -24.26 -11.79
N TRP A 492 15.92 -23.94 -12.44
CA TRP A 492 16.37 -24.61 -13.67
C TRP A 492 16.83 -26.05 -13.41
N ASP A 493 17.57 -26.30 -12.33
CA ASP A 493 17.94 -27.66 -11.92
C ASP A 493 16.70 -28.50 -11.60
N THR A 494 15.70 -27.89 -10.96
CA THR A 494 14.38 -28.52 -10.75
C THR A 494 13.74 -28.91 -12.08
N LEU A 495 13.75 -28.03 -13.08
CA LEU A 495 13.24 -28.38 -14.41
C LEU A 495 14.05 -29.54 -15.03
N LEU A 496 15.38 -29.50 -15.00
CA LEU A 496 16.21 -30.54 -15.60
C LEU A 496 15.93 -31.92 -14.97
N VAL A 497 15.72 -31.98 -13.65
CA VAL A 497 15.33 -33.22 -12.95
C VAL A 497 13.98 -33.73 -13.42
N VAL A 498 13.00 -32.83 -13.61
CA VAL A 498 11.66 -33.18 -14.14
C VAL A 498 11.76 -33.72 -15.57
N LEU A 499 12.71 -33.22 -16.36
CA LEU A 499 13.04 -33.71 -17.70
C LEU A 499 13.95 -34.95 -17.68
N GLY A 500 14.21 -35.54 -16.51
CA GLY A 500 14.91 -36.82 -16.36
C GLY A 500 16.41 -36.71 -16.06
N LYS A 501 16.93 -35.55 -15.67
CA LYS A 501 18.31 -35.43 -15.14
C LYS A 501 18.40 -36.09 -13.76
N SER A 502 19.46 -36.85 -13.51
CA SER A 502 19.68 -37.43 -12.18
C SER A 502 20.04 -36.34 -11.18
N VAL A 503 19.32 -36.28 -10.05
CA VAL A 503 19.58 -35.34 -8.94
C VAL A 503 21.01 -35.47 -8.41
N GLU A 504 21.60 -36.67 -8.47
CA GLU A 504 22.96 -36.93 -7.99
C GLU A 504 24.05 -36.21 -8.80
N THR A 505 23.73 -35.81 -10.03
CA THR A 505 24.66 -35.07 -10.91
C THR A 505 24.69 -33.57 -10.62
N LEU A 506 23.84 -33.08 -9.70
CA LEU A 506 23.76 -31.66 -9.38
C LEU A 506 24.82 -31.25 -8.35
N THR A 507 25.43 -30.10 -8.60
CA THR A 507 26.36 -29.42 -7.68
C THR A 507 25.69 -28.17 -7.14
N LYS A 508 25.81 -27.93 -5.84
CA LYS A 508 25.25 -26.73 -5.20
C LYS A 508 25.93 -25.48 -5.75
N PRO A 509 25.17 -24.43 -6.09
CA PRO A 509 25.71 -23.12 -6.44
C PRO A 509 26.61 -22.55 -5.31
N GLU A 510 27.69 -21.86 -5.68
CA GLU A 510 28.62 -21.23 -4.70
C GLU A 510 27.93 -20.12 -3.89
N ASN A 511 26.99 -19.41 -4.51
CA ASN A 511 26.21 -18.32 -3.89
C ASN A 511 25.10 -18.80 -2.93
N ARG A 512 24.92 -20.12 -2.73
CA ARG A 512 23.92 -20.70 -1.82
C ARG A 512 24.57 -21.33 -0.60
N SER A 513 23.98 -21.10 0.57
CA SER A 513 24.41 -21.74 1.83
C SER A 513 23.94 -23.20 1.93
N GLY A 514 24.63 -23.99 2.76
CA GLY A 514 24.31 -25.40 3.04
C GLY A 514 25.22 -26.39 2.30
N THR A 515 24.86 -27.68 2.36
CA THR A 515 25.61 -28.80 1.75
C THR A 515 25.02 -29.22 0.41
N ASP A 516 25.80 -29.88 -0.45
CA ASP A 516 25.32 -30.46 -1.71
C ASP A 516 24.16 -31.43 -1.48
N ALA A 517 24.24 -32.28 -0.46
CA ALA A 517 23.17 -33.23 -0.12
C ALA A 517 21.84 -32.52 0.17
N ARG A 518 21.86 -31.43 0.96
CA ARG A 518 20.65 -30.63 1.25
C ARG A 518 20.13 -29.91 0.01
N TYR A 519 21.02 -29.47 -0.88
CA TYR A 519 20.61 -28.85 -2.14
C TYR A 519 19.88 -29.85 -3.04
N ARG A 520 20.47 -31.02 -3.24
CA ARG A 520 19.89 -32.14 -3.99
C ARG A 520 18.52 -32.56 -3.45
N GLU A 521 18.41 -32.69 -2.13
CA GLU A 521 17.14 -33.01 -1.47
C GLU A 521 16.06 -31.96 -1.76
N ARG A 522 16.38 -30.66 -1.65
CA ARG A 522 15.42 -29.59 -1.98
C ARG A 522 14.97 -29.62 -3.44
N VAL A 523 15.91 -29.81 -4.37
CA VAL A 523 15.60 -29.90 -5.80
C VAL A 523 14.72 -31.12 -6.08
N ALA A 524 15.03 -32.29 -5.51
CA ALA A 524 14.23 -33.50 -5.64
C ALA A 524 12.80 -33.30 -5.10
N GLN A 525 12.65 -32.71 -3.92
CA GLN A 525 11.35 -32.40 -3.33
C GLN A 525 10.53 -31.43 -4.22
N ARG A 526 11.17 -30.41 -4.81
CA ARG A 526 10.51 -29.48 -5.73
C ARG A 526 10.14 -30.14 -7.06
N ALA A 527 10.97 -31.02 -7.58
CA ALA A 527 10.73 -31.76 -8.83
C ALA A 527 9.56 -32.75 -8.68
N ALA A 528 9.46 -33.40 -7.52
CA ALA A 528 8.37 -34.34 -7.21
C ALA A 528 7.00 -33.66 -6.99
N LYS A 529 6.97 -32.36 -6.65
CA LYS A 529 5.72 -31.61 -6.55
C LYS A 529 5.07 -31.48 -7.94
N PRO A 530 3.76 -31.74 -8.08
CA PRO A 530 3.03 -31.41 -9.29
C PRO A 530 3.16 -29.92 -9.61
N TYR A 531 3.21 -29.58 -10.89
CA TYR A 531 3.09 -28.19 -11.32
C TYR A 531 1.71 -27.66 -10.95
N ASP A 532 1.67 -26.55 -10.22
CA ASP A 532 0.41 -25.88 -9.86
C ASP A 532 0.31 -24.56 -10.63
N PRO A 533 -0.56 -24.47 -11.67
CA PRO A 533 -0.71 -23.25 -12.46
C PRO A 533 -1.15 -22.01 -11.67
N ARG A 534 -1.71 -22.18 -10.46
CA ARG A 534 -2.12 -21.07 -9.59
C ARG A 534 -0.97 -20.59 -8.70
N ARG A 535 0.07 -21.42 -8.51
CA ARG A 535 1.23 -21.14 -7.64
C ARG A 535 2.53 -20.87 -8.41
N ASP A 536 2.73 -21.52 -9.56
CA ASP A 536 4.00 -21.59 -10.32
C ASP A 536 3.87 -20.94 -11.72
#